data_AF-A0A482VCQ0-F1
#
_entry.id   AF-A0A482VCQ0-F1
#
_cell.length_a   1.000
_cell.length_b   1.000
_cell.length_c   1.000
_cell.angle_alpha   90.00
_cell.angle_beta   90.00
_cell.angle_gamma   90.00
#
_symmetry.space_group_name_H-M   'P 1'
#
loop_
_entity.id
_entity.type
_entity.pdbx_description
1 polymer ?
#
loop_
_entity_poly.entity_id
_entity_poly.type
_entity_poly.pdbx_seq_one_letter_code
_entity_poly.pdbx_strand_id
1 'polypeptide(L)' 'MAVYSILISCTTKIFHLLDNYFGLYAPFLFFSLSCFVSTFLVLYFVPETKGKTLEQIQQSLKKSET' A
#
# COMPACT_ATOMS: atom_id res chain seq x y z
N MET A 1 12.88 9.94 -8.50
CA MET A 1 11.98 10.71 -9.39
C MET A 1 11.34 9.84 -10.47
N ALA A 2 12.11 9.17 -11.33
CA ALA A 2 11.54 8.31 -12.39
C ALA A 2 10.57 7.22 -11.86
N VAL A 3 10.96 6.51 -10.79
CA VAL A 3 10.11 5.46 -10.19
C VAL A 3 8.75 6.01 -9.76
N TYR A 4 8.72 7.14 -9.05
CA TYR A 4 7.49 7.79 -8.61
C TYR A 4 6.59 8.18 -9.80
N SER A 5 7.18 8.73 -10.86
CA SER A 5 6.45 9.09 -12.09
C SER A 5 5.86 7.86 -12.81
N ILE A 6 6.60 6.74 -12.84
CA ILE A 6 6.14 5.49 -13.45
C ILE A 6 4.95 4.92 -12.67
N LEU A 7 5.03 4.92 -11.33
CA LEU A 7 3.95 4.44 -10.47
C LEU A 7 2.65 5.22 -10.68
N ILE A 8 2.72 6.56 -10.67
CA ILE A 8 1.54 7.41 -10.92
C ILE A 8 0.96 7.14 -12.31
N SER A 9 1.83 7.09 -13.33
CA SER A 9 1.39 6.85 -14.71
C SER A 9 0.69 5.49 -14.87
N CYS A 10 1.20 4.46 -14.18
CA CYS A 10 0.60 3.13 -14.16
C CYS A 10 -0.79 3.17 -13.50
N THR A 11 -0.88 3.74 -12.30
CA THR A 11 -2.15 3.87 -11.55
C THR A 11 -3.23 4.58 -12.36
N THR A 12 -2.89 5.71 -13.00
CA THR A 12 -3.83 6.45 -13.84
C THR A 12 -4.29 5.65 -15.06
N LYS A 13 -3.39 4.90 -15.71
CA LYS A 13 -3.77 4.03 -16.84
C LYS A 13 -4.68 2.88 -16.40
N ILE A 14 -4.40 2.26 -15.27
CA ILE A 14 -5.24 1.19 -14.69
C ILE A 14 -6.63 1.75 -14.39
N PHE A 15 -6.73 2.93 -13.77
CA PHE A 15 -8.00 3.58 -13.50
C PHE A 15 -8.82 3.78 -14.80
N HIS A 16 -8.23 4.39 -15.83
CA HIS A 16 -8.93 4.63 -17.09
C HIS A 16 -9.29 3.34 -17.84
N LEU A 17 -8.47 2.29 -17.73
CA LEU A 17 -8.78 0.99 -18.32
C LEU A 17 -9.99 0.36 -17.61
N LEU A 18 -10.04 0.36 -16.29
CA LEU A 18 -11.17 -0.20 -15.57
C LEU A 18 -12.46 0.59 -15.83
N ASP A 19 -12.38 1.93 -15.86
CA ASP A 19 -13.52 2.79 -16.17
C ASP A 19 -14.07 2.58 -17.59
N ASN A 20 -13.19 2.52 -18.60
CA ASN A 20 -13.62 2.37 -20.00
C ASN A 20 -14.27 1.01 -20.31
N TYR A 21 -13.81 -0.07 -19.67
CA TYR A 21 -14.32 -1.43 -19.97
C TYR A 21 -15.44 -1.88 -19.04
N PHE A 22 -15.42 -1.47 -17.77
CA PHE A 22 -16.36 -1.95 -16.75
C PHE A 22 -17.17 -0.82 -16.12
N GLY A 23 -16.81 0.45 -16.33
CA GLY A 23 -17.43 1.60 -15.69
C GLY A 23 -16.82 1.92 -14.33
N LEU A 24 -17.25 3.07 -13.78
CA LEU A 24 -16.60 3.75 -12.66
C LEU A 24 -16.66 2.98 -11.32
N TYR A 25 -17.54 1.98 -11.17
CA TYR A 25 -17.57 1.13 -9.97
C TYR A 25 -16.34 0.21 -9.87
N ALA A 26 -15.81 -0.24 -11.00
CA ALA A 26 -14.69 -1.18 -11.05
C ALA A 26 -13.38 -0.60 -10.48
N PRO A 27 -12.91 0.61 -10.89
CA PRO A 27 -11.72 1.19 -10.28
C PRO A 27 -11.90 1.46 -8.79
N PHE A 28 -13.08 1.89 -8.34
CA PHE A 28 -13.33 2.09 -6.90
C PHE A 28 -13.20 0.80 -6.08
N LEU A 29 -13.76 -0.32 -6.56
CA LEU A 29 -13.59 -1.60 -5.90
C LEU A 29 -12.14 -2.07 -5.92
N PHE A 30 -11.45 -1.91 -7.04
CA PHE A 30 -10.03 -2.29 -7.17
C PHE A 30 -9.14 -1.54 -6.18
N PHE A 31 -9.25 -0.21 -6.12
CA PHE A 31 -8.46 0.59 -5.19
C PHE A 31 -8.88 0.37 -3.73
N SER A 32 -10.16 0.13 -3.46
CA SER A 32 -10.63 -0.24 -2.12
C SER A 32 -9.97 -1.55 -1.63
N LEU A 33 -9.96 -2.59 -2.47
CA LEU A 33 -9.28 -3.85 -2.16
C LEU A 33 -7.78 -3.65 -1.94
N SER A 34 -7.14 -2.79 -2.73
CA SER A 34 -5.71 -2.47 -2.54
C SER A 34 -5.43 -1.82 -1.18
N CYS A 35 -6.33 -0.95 -0.70
CA CYS A 35 -6.23 -0.36 0.64
C CYS A 35 -6.39 -1.43 1.73
N PHE A 36 -7.37 -2.33 1.60
CA PHE A 36 -7.56 -3.44 2.55
C PHE A 36 -6.31 -4.32 2.63
N VAL A 37 -5.78 -4.75 1.49
CA VAL A 37 -4.53 -5.54 1.44
C VAL A 37 -3.38 -4.78 2.11
N SER A 38 -3.25 -3.48 1.83
CA SER A 38 -2.22 -2.64 2.46
C SER A 38 -2.38 -2.56 3.98
N THR A 39 -3.61 -2.39 4.47
CA THR A 39 -3.90 -2.40 5.91
C THR A 39 -3.55 -3.73 6.55
N PHE A 40 -3.94 -4.86 5.95
CA PHE A 40 -3.56 -6.18 6.47
C PHE A 40 -2.05 -6.36 6.50
N LEU A 41 -1.35 -6.00 5.42
CA LEU A 41 0.11 -6.06 5.38
C LEU A 41 0.74 -5.20 6.48
N VAL A 42 0.26 -3.97 6.69
CA VAL A 42 0.77 -3.11 7.76
C VAL A 42 0.51 -3.72 9.13
N LEU A 43 -0.67 -4.28 9.39
CA LEU A 43 -0.97 -4.88 10.69
C LEU A 43 -0.12 -6.11 11.02
N TYR A 44 0.26 -6.92 10.02
CA TYR A 44 1.04 -8.14 10.23
C TYR A 44 2.57 -7.92 10.15
N PHE A 45 3.03 -7.11 9.20
CA PHE A 45 4.46 -6.92 8.94
C PHE A 45 5.06 -5.71 9.65
N VAL A 46 4.26 -4.67 9.93
CA VAL A 46 4.78 -3.45 10.53
C VAL A 46 4.52 -3.48 12.03
N PRO A 47 5.57 -3.47 12.86
CA PRO A 47 5.39 -3.42 14.30
C PRO A 47 4.75 -2.09 14.70
N GLU A 48 3.94 -2.14 15.76
CA GLU A 48 3.24 -0.98 16.31
C GLU A 48 4.23 0.15 16.65
N THR A 49 4.05 1.33 16.04
CA THR A 49 5.01 2.46 16.09
C THR A 49 4.60 3.59 17.03
N LYS A 50 3.38 3.58 17.58
CA LYS A 50 2.90 4.62 18.50
C LYS A 50 3.58 4.45 19.85
N GLY A 51 4.06 5.57 20.41
CA GLY A 51 4.63 5.61 21.76
C GLY A 51 5.95 4.87 21.95
N LYS A 52 6.57 4.34 20.89
CA LYS A 52 7.89 3.70 20.93
C LYS A 52 8.98 4.65 20.41
N THR A 53 10.17 4.57 20.99
CA THR A 53 11.34 5.27 20.46
C THR A 53 11.83 4.62 19.15
N LEU A 54 12.60 5.36 18.35
CA LEU A 54 13.14 4.85 17.08
C LEU A 54 14.00 3.59 17.30
N GLU A 55 14.82 3.54 18.35
CA GLU A 55 15.61 2.36 18.72
C GLU A 55 14.73 1.14 19.03
N GLN A 56 13.63 1.31 19.77
CA GLN A 56 12.70 0.22 20.07
C GLN A 56 12.01 -0.32 18.80
N ILE A 57 11.68 0.57 17.85
CA ILE A 57 11.12 0.18 16.55
C ILE A 57 12.15 -0.60 15.73
N GLN A 58 13.40 -0.10 15.65
CA GLN A 58 14.49 -0.77 14.93
C GLN A 58 14.80 -2.15 15.51
N GLN A 59 14.81 -2.29 16.84
CA GLN A 59 15.04 -3.58 17.50
C GLN A 59 13.88 -4.56 17.27
N SER A 60 12.63 -4.08 17.23
CA SER A 60 11.46 -4.89 16.92
C SER A 60 11.46 -5.39 15.48
N LEU A 61 11.85 -4.53 14.53
CA LEU A 61 12.04 -4.91 13.12
C LEU A 61 13.17 -5.93 12.94
N LYS A 62 14.29 -5.77 13.67
CA LYS A 62 15.42 -6.72 13.60
C LYS A 62 15.06 -8.10 14.18
N LYS A 63 14.20 -8.14 15.20
CA LYS A 63 13.72 -9.38 15.83
C LYS A 63 12.72 -10.15 14.95
N SER A 64 11.95 -9.48 14.09
CA SER A 64 11.05 -10.17 13.15
C SER A 64 11.76 -10.83 11.97
N GLU A 65 13.06 -10.56 11.79
CA GLU A 65 13.87 -11.08 10.67
C GLU A 65 14.74 -12.29 11.07
N THR A 66 14.62 -12.81 12.29
CA THR A 66 15.35 -14.01 12.81
C THR A 66 14.36 -15.02 13.37
#